data_AF-A0A176RY85-F1
#
_entry.id   AF-A0A176RY85-F1
#
_cell.length_a   1.000
_cell.length_b   1.000
_cell.length_c   1.000
_cell.angle_alpha   90.00
_cell.angle_beta   90.00
_cell.angle_gamma   90.00
#
_symmetry.space_group_name_H-M   'P 1'
#
loop_
_entity.id
_entity.type
_entity.pdbx_description
1 polymer ?
#
loop_
_entity_poly.entity_id
_entity_poly.type
_entity_poly.pdbx_seq_one_letter_code
_entity_poly.pdbx_strand_id
1 'polypeptide(L)'
;MQQVIQHFQTSKYNHAIVSLLEFILKQRAEGRCHLDSSTMDKMLNALIHNPNNARYKASFYYQYVMFHVFEKRYEQAVQVAKKALALRDSLSLRLRLIGWLILDDQFDEAKAAVEKFRAEINPIKVHLYEKQLKLLEKKIEVTQELRKMGFQIKEER
;
A
#
# COMPACT_ATOMS: atom_id res chain seq x y z
N MET A 1 3.82 22.57 -12.73
CA MET A 1 3.33 21.20 -12.42
C MET A 1 2.82 20.41 -13.62
N GLN A 2 2.08 21.00 -14.55
CA GLN A 2 1.49 20.26 -15.69
C GLN A 2 2.53 19.54 -16.58
N GLN A 3 3.68 20.18 -16.84
CA GLN A 3 4.79 19.56 -17.58
C GLN A 3 5.40 18.34 -16.84
N VAL A 4 5.46 18.39 -15.51
CA VAL A 4 5.96 17.26 -14.68
C VAL A 4 5.01 16.07 -14.74
N ILE A 5 3.70 16.33 -14.69
CA ILE A 5 2.67 15.27 -14.80
C ILE A 5 2.72 14.62 -16.20
N GLN A 6 2.83 15.42 -17.26
CA GLN A 6 2.96 14.90 -18.63
C GLN A 6 4.22 14.05 -18.81
N HIS A 7 5.32 14.47 -18.19
CA HIS A 7 6.54 13.66 -18.15
C HIS A 7 6.30 12.33 -17.43
N PHE A 8 5.58 12.33 -16.31
CA PHE A 8 5.22 11.12 -15.55
C PHE A 8 4.40 10.09 -16.33
N GLN A 9 3.63 10.51 -17.33
CA GLN A 9 2.78 9.61 -18.11
C GLN A 9 3.55 8.78 -19.14
N THR A 10 4.68 9.28 -19.64
CA THR A 10 5.30 8.76 -20.87
C THR A 10 6.75 8.31 -20.70
N SER A 11 7.42 8.73 -19.63
CA SER A 11 8.86 8.48 -19.48
C SER A 11 9.17 7.09 -18.91
N LYS A 12 10.39 6.62 -19.14
CA LYS A 12 10.91 5.39 -18.51
C LYS A 12 11.46 5.73 -17.13
N TYR A 13 10.99 5.02 -16.12
CA TYR A 13 11.45 5.25 -14.75
C TYR A 13 12.14 4.05 -14.15
N ASN A 14 13.05 4.35 -13.23
CA ASN A 14 13.86 3.38 -12.52
C ASN A 14 13.59 3.50 -11.01
N HIS A 15 14.30 2.70 -10.22
CA HIS A 15 14.18 2.68 -8.78
C HIS A 15 14.32 4.07 -8.12
N ALA A 16 15.14 4.97 -8.68
CA ALA A 16 15.37 6.30 -8.12
C ALA A 16 14.09 7.14 -8.02
N ILE A 17 13.09 6.89 -8.87
CA ILE A 17 11.83 7.64 -8.82
C ILE A 17 10.88 7.12 -7.75
N VAL A 18 10.95 5.82 -7.43
CA VAL A 18 10.26 5.29 -6.26
C VAL A 18 10.85 5.92 -4.99
N SER A 19 12.19 5.97 -4.89
CA SER A 19 12.88 6.59 -3.75
C SER A 19 12.63 8.09 -3.65
N LEU A 20 12.58 8.80 -4.79
CA LEU A 20 12.27 10.24 -4.82
C LEU A 20 10.83 10.50 -4.36
N LEU A 21 9.88 9.69 -4.81
CA LEU A 21 8.48 9.80 -4.39
C LEU A 21 8.32 9.54 -2.88
N GLU A 22 8.99 8.50 -2.38
CA GLU A 22 9.07 8.21 -0.93
C GLU A 22 9.64 9.40 -0.15
N PHE A 23 10.72 9.99 -0.65
CA PHE A 23 11.32 11.18 -0.05
C PHE A 23 10.35 12.36 -0.06
N ILE A 24 9.69 12.66 -1.18
CA ILE A 24 8.72 13.75 -1.29
C ILE A 24 7.57 13.56 -0.30
N LEU A 25 7.00 12.35 -0.23
CA LEU A 25 5.92 12.02 0.71
C LEU A 25 6.36 12.20 2.16
N LYS A 26 7.59 11.77 2.50
CA LYS A 26 8.17 11.97 3.83
C LYS A 26 8.37 13.46 4.16
N GLN A 27 8.99 14.22 3.25
CA GLN A 27 9.19 15.66 3.46
C GLN A 27 7.87 16.39 3.63
N ARG A 28 6.83 15.98 2.89
CA ARG A 28 5.48 16.53 3.03
C ARG A 28 4.87 16.19 4.38
N ALA A 29 5.03 14.96 4.85
CA ALA A 29 4.57 14.54 6.18
C ALA A 29 5.22 15.35 7.31
N GLU A 30 6.47 15.77 7.12
CA GLU A 30 7.23 16.60 8.06
C GLU A 30 7.00 18.12 7.86
N GLY A 31 6.08 18.52 6.97
CA GLY A 31 5.80 19.93 6.66
C GLY A 31 6.87 20.66 5.84
N ARG A 32 7.88 19.94 5.34
CA ARG A 32 9.02 20.49 4.56
C ARG A 32 8.77 20.54 3.05
N CYS A 33 7.63 20.04 2.59
CA CYS A 33 7.20 20.10 1.20
C CYS A 33 5.74 20.61 1.13
N HIS A 34 5.49 21.62 0.29
CA HIS A 34 4.18 22.28 0.18
C HIS A 34 3.40 21.88 -1.08
N LEU A 35 3.67 20.70 -1.64
CA LEU A 35 2.83 20.16 -2.71
C LEU A 35 1.42 19.90 -2.16
N ASP A 36 0.42 20.50 -2.79
CA ASP A 36 -0.97 20.30 -2.42
C ASP A 36 -1.42 18.86 -2.72
N SER A 37 -2.46 18.39 -2.02
CA SER A 37 -2.93 17.01 -2.15
C SER A 37 -3.43 16.69 -3.56
N SER A 38 -4.05 17.64 -4.27
CA SER A 38 -4.54 17.42 -5.63
C SER A 38 -3.40 17.19 -6.62
N THR A 39 -2.32 17.96 -6.46
CA THR A 39 -1.10 17.78 -7.25
C THR A 39 -0.45 16.41 -6.98
N MET A 40 -0.37 16.00 -5.71
CA MET A 40 0.14 14.67 -5.34
C MET A 40 -0.72 13.53 -5.91
N ASP A 41 -2.05 13.64 -5.82
CA ASP A 41 -3.00 12.69 -6.42
C ASP A 41 -2.72 12.53 -7.93
N LYS A 42 -2.58 13.65 -8.66
CA LYS A 42 -2.32 13.64 -10.10
C LYS A 42 -0.97 13.00 -10.43
N MET A 43 0.08 13.28 -9.66
CA MET A 43 1.41 12.71 -9.86
C MET A 43 1.40 11.18 -9.64
N LEU A 44 0.86 10.72 -8.52
CA LEU A 44 0.75 9.30 -8.18
C LEU A 44 -0.09 8.55 -9.22
N ASN A 45 -1.22 9.13 -9.62
CA ASN A 45 -2.09 8.56 -10.64
C ASN A 45 -1.40 8.44 -12.01
N ALA A 46 -0.65 9.47 -12.42
CA ALA A 46 0.13 9.43 -13.67
C ALA A 46 1.20 8.33 -13.65
N LEU A 47 1.91 8.17 -12.52
CA LEU A 47 2.93 7.12 -12.37
C LEU A 47 2.35 5.71 -12.45
N ILE A 48 1.17 5.48 -11.87
CA ILE A 48 0.48 4.17 -11.88
C ILE A 48 0.01 3.78 -13.28
N HIS A 49 -0.43 4.76 -14.08
CA HIS A 49 -1.00 4.54 -15.41
C HIS A 49 0.05 4.59 -16.54
N ASN A 50 1.28 4.98 -16.24
CA ASN A 50 2.37 4.94 -17.22
C ASN A 50 2.73 3.47 -17.55
N PRO A 51 2.62 3.05 -18.83
CA PRO A 51 2.89 1.67 -19.23
C PRO A 51 4.36 1.25 -19.03
N ASN A 52 5.30 2.20 -19.05
CA ASN A 52 6.73 1.93 -18.83
C ASN A 52 7.06 1.62 -17.36
N ASN A 53 6.10 1.79 -16.45
CA ASN A 53 6.27 1.63 -15.01
C ASN A 53 5.81 0.27 -14.48
N ALA A 54 5.48 -0.68 -15.35
CA ALA A 54 4.91 -1.99 -14.95
C ALA A 54 5.71 -2.67 -13.83
N ARG A 55 7.06 -2.61 -13.88
CA ARG A 55 7.95 -3.21 -12.87
C ARG A 55 7.81 -2.59 -11.46
N TYR A 56 7.42 -1.32 -11.37
CA TYR A 56 7.33 -0.57 -10.10
C TYR A 56 5.88 -0.30 -9.68
N LYS A 57 4.91 -0.88 -10.39
CA LYS A 57 3.49 -0.60 -10.21
C LYS A 57 3.04 -0.89 -8.78
N ALA A 58 3.46 -2.03 -8.22
CA ALA A 58 3.19 -2.36 -6.81
C ALA A 58 3.72 -1.31 -5.83
N SER A 59 4.93 -0.77 -6.05
CA SER A 59 5.50 0.29 -5.22
C SER A 59 4.69 1.59 -5.34
N PHE A 60 4.32 2.01 -6.55
CA PHE A 60 3.52 3.23 -6.73
C PHE A 60 2.14 3.11 -6.08
N TYR A 61 1.48 1.96 -6.23
CA TYR A 61 0.23 1.70 -5.52
C TYR A 61 0.41 1.74 -4.00
N TYR A 62 1.46 1.12 -3.46
CA TYR A 62 1.75 1.17 -2.02
C TYR A 62 1.94 2.61 -1.53
N GLN A 63 2.74 3.41 -2.23
CA GLN A 63 2.92 4.83 -1.90
C GLN A 63 1.61 5.61 -1.97
N TYR A 64 0.72 5.26 -2.90
CA TYR A 64 -0.57 5.91 -3.03
C TYR A 64 -1.54 5.54 -1.88
N VAL A 65 -1.53 4.28 -1.42
CA VAL A 65 -2.23 3.89 -0.19
C VAL A 65 -1.72 4.72 0.98
N MET A 66 -0.40 4.79 1.17
CA MET A 66 0.16 5.52 2.30
C MET A 66 -0.12 7.02 2.24
N PHE A 67 -0.13 7.61 1.05
CA PHE A 67 -0.55 8.99 0.84
C PHE A 67 -1.99 9.21 1.30
N HIS A 68 -2.94 8.35 0.92
CA HIS A 68 -4.32 8.47 1.37
C HIS A 68 -4.48 8.26 2.89
N VAL A 69 -3.71 7.34 3.48
CA VAL A 69 -3.66 7.14 4.94
C VAL A 69 -3.18 8.42 5.64
N PHE A 70 -2.11 9.04 5.14
CA PHE A 70 -1.58 10.30 5.67
C PHE A 70 -2.61 11.44 5.57
N GLU A 71 -3.35 11.50 4.46
CA GLU A 71 -4.44 12.45 4.25
C GLU A 71 -5.73 12.11 5.02
N LYS A 72 -5.74 11.04 5.82
CA LYS A 72 -6.92 10.52 6.55
C LYS A 72 -8.09 10.16 5.62
N ARG A 73 -7.80 9.81 4.37
CA ARG A 73 -8.72 9.37 3.32
C ARG A 73 -8.83 7.85 3.31
N TYR A 74 -9.31 7.26 4.40
CA TYR A 74 -9.22 5.81 4.64
C TYR A 74 -10.00 4.98 3.60
N GLU A 75 -11.20 5.40 3.21
CA GLU A 75 -11.97 4.71 2.17
C GLU A 75 -11.19 4.64 0.84
N GLN A 76 -10.57 5.75 0.43
CA GLN A 76 -9.74 5.79 -0.78
C GLN A 76 -8.50 4.91 -0.61
N ALA A 77 -7.87 4.91 0.57
CA ALA A 77 -6.73 4.05 0.87
C ALA A 77 -7.10 2.56 0.71
N VAL A 78 -8.27 2.13 1.21
CA VAL A 78 -8.76 0.76 1.06
C VAL A 78 -8.97 0.40 -0.41
N GLN A 79 -9.58 1.29 -1.21
CA GLN A 79 -9.79 1.05 -2.64
C GLN A 79 -8.48 0.91 -3.41
N VAL A 80 -7.49 1.75 -3.10
CA VAL A 80 -6.16 1.66 -3.72
C VAL A 80 -5.42 0.40 -3.24
N ALA A 81 -5.56 0.00 -1.97
CA ALA A 81 -4.97 -1.21 -1.43
C ALA A 81 -5.54 -2.47 -2.10
N LYS A 82 -6.85 -2.53 -2.37
CA LYS A 82 -7.48 -3.61 -3.13
C LYS A 82 -6.86 -3.76 -4.53
N LYS A 83 -6.63 -2.64 -5.24
CA LYS A 83 -5.93 -2.64 -6.54
C LYS A 83 -4.48 -3.10 -6.42
N ALA A 84 -3.78 -2.67 -5.38
CA ALA A 84 -2.40 -3.06 -5.11
C ALA A 84 -2.26 -4.56 -4.81
N LEU A 85 -3.17 -5.13 -4.02
CA LEU A 85 -3.20 -6.56 -3.66
C LEU A 85 -3.55 -7.48 -4.83
N ALA A 86 -4.17 -6.94 -5.88
CA ALA A 86 -4.41 -7.67 -7.12
C ALA A 86 -3.13 -7.84 -7.96
N LEU A 87 -2.08 -7.06 -7.69
CA LEU A 87 -0.78 -7.19 -8.34
C LEU A 87 0.02 -8.35 -7.73
N ARG A 88 0.83 -9.04 -8.54
CA ARG A 88 1.61 -10.23 -8.12
C ARG A 88 3.09 -9.94 -7.87
N ASP A 89 3.48 -8.68 -8.08
CA ASP A 89 4.85 -8.29 -8.40
C ASP A 89 5.70 -8.02 -7.14
N SER A 90 5.06 -7.82 -5.97
CA SER A 90 5.77 -7.63 -4.70
C SER A 90 5.07 -8.27 -3.51
N LEU A 91 5.65 -9.36 -3.01
CA LEU A 91 5.11 -10.11 -1.87
C LEU A 91 5.22 -9.34 -0.55
N SER A 92 6.35 -8.68 -0.32
CA SER A 92 6.58 -7.91 0.91
C SER A 92 5.60 -6.73 1.05
N LEU A 93 5.32 -6.03 -0.06
CA LEU A 93 4.35 -4.93 -0.06
C LEU A 93 2.93 -5.43 0.19
N ARG A 94 2.55 -6.59 -0.37
CA ARG A 94 1.25 -7.22 -0.09
C ARG A 94 1.08 -7.53 1.39
N LEU A 95 2.09 -8.10 2.04
CA LEU A 95 2.05 -8.40 3.48
C LEU A 95 1.92 -7.12 4.33
N ARG A 96 2.61 -6.05 3.97
CA ARG A 96 2.45 -4.74 4.63
C ARG A 96 1.04 -4.18 4.48
N LEU A 97 0.44 -4.29 3.28
CA LEU A 97 -0.93 -3.83 3.03
C LEU A 97 -1.97 -4.65 3.80
N ILE A 98 -1.79 -5.98 3.89
CA ILE A 98 -2.64 -6.83 4.74
C ILE A 98 -2.54 -6.36 6.19
N GLY A 99 -1.32 -6.15 6.70
CA GLY A 99 -1.10 -5.62 8.05
C GLY A 99 -1.84 -4.31 8.30
N TRP A 100 -1.82 -3.39 7.33
CA TRP A 100 -2.55 -2.13 7.41
C TRP A 100 -4.08 -2.32 7.39
N LEU A 101 -4.62 -3.18 6.52
CA LEU A 101 -6.06 -3.48 6.47
C LEU A 101 -6.59 -4.00 7.81
N ILE A 102 -5.80 -4.83 8.51
CA ILE A 102 -6.16 -5.31 9.86
C ILE A 102 -6.29 -4.15 10.85
N LEU A 103 -5.39 -3.17 10.78
CA LEU A 103 -5.42 -2.00 11.66
C LEU A 103 -6.57 -1.04 11.34
N ASP A 104 -7.05 -1.06 10.10
CA ASP A 104 -8.17 -0.26 9.61
C ASP A 104 -9.52 -1.02 9.71
N ASP A 105 -9.54 -2.10 10.51
CA ASP A 105 -10.69 -2.96 10.77
C ASP A 105 -11.32 -3.59 9.51
N GLN A 106 -10.56 -3.65 8.40
CA GLN A 106 -10.93 -4.32 7.15
C GLN A 106 -10.60 -5.82 7.22
N PHE A 107 -11.20 -6.53 8.19
CA PHE A 107 -10.83 -7.92 8.49
C PHE A 107 -11.14 -8.90 7.37
N ASP A 108 -12.27 -8.73 6.67
CA ASP A 108 -12.68 -9.64 5.60
C ASP A 108 -11.77 -9.49 4.38
N GLU A 109 -11.42 -8.26 4.01
CA GLU A 109 -10.41 -7.97 3.01
C GLU A 109 -9.04 -8.56 3.38
N ALA A 110 -8.62 -8.42 4.63
CA ALA A 110 -7.35 -8.95 5.10
C ALA A 110 -7.32 -10.48 5.01
N LYS A 111 -8.38 -11.18 5.44
CA LYS A 111 -8.50 -12.65 5.33
C LYS A 111 -8.43 -13.10 3.87
N ALA A 112 -9.26 -12.51 3.00
CA ALA A 112 -9.28 -12.85 1.58
C ALA A 112 -7.91 -12.62 0.91
N ALA A 113 -7.19 -11.57 1.31
CA ALA A 113 -5.85 -11.29 0.80
C ALA A 113 -4.80 -12.30 1.27
N VAL A 114 -4.87 -12.79 2.53
CA VAL A 114 -3.98 -13.86 3.04
C VAL A 114 -4.24 -15.18 2.30
N GLU A 115 -5.50 -15.57 2.14
CA GLU A 115 -5.90 -16.79 1.42
C GLU A 115 -5.42 -16.75 -0.04
N LYS A 116 -5.70 -15.64 -0.73
CA LYS A 116 -5.24 -15.44 -2.11
C LYS A 116 -3.72 -15.47 -2.20
N PHE A 117 -3.00 -14.89 -1.23
CA PHE A 117 -1.54 -14.94 -1.19
C PHE A 117 -1.02 -16.37 -1.08
N ARG A 118 -1.62 -17.20 -0.21
CA ARG A 118 -1.27 -18.63 -0.09
C ARG A 118 -1.49 -19.40 -1.39
N ALA A 119 -2.60 -19.14 -2.09
CA ALA A 119 -2.94 -19.81 -3.33
C ALA A 119 -2.07 -19.41 -4.53
N GLU A 120 -1.56 -18.18 -4.57
CA GLU A 120 -0.83 -17.64 -5.73
C GLU A 120 0.68 -17.90 -5.72
N ILE A 121 1.28 -18.18 -4.56
CA ILE A 121 2.73 -18.37 -4.47
C ILE A 121 3.11 -19.85 -4.50
N ASN A 122 4.28 -20.14 -5.08
CA ASN A 122 4.79 -21.51 -5.12
C ASN A 122 5.10 -22.06 -3.71
N PRO A 123 5.14 -23.40 -3.52
CA PRO A 123 5.31 -24.01 -2.20
C PRO A 123 6.56 -23.55 -1.44
N ILE A 124 7.67 -23.30 -2.14
CA ILE A 124 8.92 -22.80 -1.54
C ILE A 124 8.68 -21.42 -0.92
N LYS A 125 8.01 -20.52 -1.63
CA LYS A 125 7.65 -19.20 -1.13
C LYS A 125 6.61 -19.30 -0.01
N VAL A 126 5.63 -20.21 -0.09
CA VAL A 126 4.70 -20.45 1.03
C VAL A 126 5.49 -20.76 2.29
N HIS A 127 6.45 -21.69 2.22
CA HIS A 127 7.25 -22.09 3.36
C HIS A 127 8.08 -20.92 3.92
N LEU A 128 8.72 -20.12 3.05
CA LEU A 128 9.49 -18.94 3.46
C LEU A 128 8.64 -17.90 4.20
N TYR A 129 7.39 -17.70 3.77
CA TYR A 129 6.48 -16.70 4.33
C TYR A 129 5.49 -17.28 5.38
N GLU A 130 5.56 -18.57 5.68
CA GLU A 130 4.57 -19.29 6.48
C GLU A 130 4.39 -18.67 7.86
N LYS A 131 5.49 -18.33 8.54
CA LYS A 131 5.47 -17.67 9.84
C LYS A 131 4.77 -16.31 9.80
N GLN A 132 5.03 -15.52 8.75
CA GLN A 132 4.41 -14.20 8.58
C GLN A 132 2.92 -14.32 8.26
N LEU A 133 2.53 -15.30 7.44
CA LEU A 133 1.12 -15.56 7.13
C LEU A 133 0.34 -16.02 8.36
N LYS A 134 0.89 -16.96 9.15
CA LYS A 134 0.32 -17.39 10.43
C LYS A 134 0.19 -16.23 11.41
N LEU A 135 1.19 -15.34 11.47
CA LEU A 135 1.13 -14.14 12.30
C LEU A 135 0.00 -13.20 11.86
N LEU A 136 -0.20 -12.99 10.56
CA LEU A 136 -1.28 -12.15 10.04
C LEU A 136 -2.66 -12.76 10.34
N GLU A 137 -2.83 -14.07 10.14
CA GLU A 137 -4.05 -14.80 10.52
C GLU A 137 -4.37 -14.60 12.00
N LYS A 138 -3.36 -14.78 12.86
CA LYS A 138 -3.56 -14.59 14.30
C LYS A 138 -3.85 -13.13 14.66
N LYS A 139 -3.18 -12.17 13.99
CA LYS A 139 -3.40 -10.74 14.21
C LYS A 139 -4.82 -10.34 13.81
N ILE A 140 -5.37 -10.92 12.73
CA ILE A 140 -6.77 -10.72 12.34
C ILE A 140 -7.71 -11.17 13.46
N GLU A 141 -7.58 -12.42 13.93
CA GLU A 141 -8.42 -12.97 15.00
C GLU A 141 -8.39 -12.11 16.26
N VAL A 142 -7.19 -11.86 16.78
CA VAL A 142 -6.98 -11.14 18.04
C VAL A 142 -7.47 -9.69 17.92
N THR A 143 -7.17 -9.01 16.82
CA THR A 143 -7.63 -7.62 16.63
C THR A 143 -9.16 -7.58 16.54
N GLN A 144 -9.76 -8.50 15.80
CA GLN A 144 -11.22 -8.58 15.66
C GLN A 144 -11.91 -8.85 17.03
N GLU A 145 -11.35 -9.72 17.87
CA GLU A 145 -11.84 -9.96 19.23
C GLU A 145 -11.69 -8.74 20.14
N LEU A 146 -10.51 -8.11 20.14
CA LEU A 146 -10.26 -6.88 20.92
C LEU A 146 -11.25 -5.77 20.56
N ARG A 147 -11.55 -5.59 19.27
CA ARG A 147 -12.57 -4.62 18.81
C ARG A 147 -13.97 -4.96 19.31
N LYS A 148 -14.36 -6.25 19.29
CA LYS A 148 -15.66 -6.70 19.85
C LYS A 148 -15.76 -6.43 21.35
N MET A 149 -14.65 -6.49 22.07
CA MET A 149 -14.55 -6.16 23.50
C MET A 149 -14.44 -4.64 23.77
N GLY A 150 -14.49 -3.80 22.73
CA GLY A 150 -14.43 -2.34 22.85
C GLY A 150 -13.01 -1.76 22.96
N PHE A 151 -11.96 -2.56 22.83
CA PHE A 151 -10.59 -2.06 22.82
C PHE A 151 -10.25 -1.43 21.47
N GLN A 152 -9.55 -0.30 21.52
CA GLN A 152 -8.93 0.29 20.33
C GLN A 152 -7.42 0.10 20.35
N ILE A 153 -6.89 -0.63 19.36
CA ILE A 153 -5.44 -0.70 19.15
C ILE A 153 -5.02 0.63 18.51
N LYS A 154 -4.45 1.53 19.33
CA LYS A 154 -3.73 2.71 18.85
C LYS A 154 -2.26 2.35 18.74
N GLU A 155 -1.81 1.96 17.56
CA GLU A 155 -0.39 2.12 17.23
C GLU A 155 -0.20 3.60 16.83
N GLU A 156 0.80 4.27 17.40
CA GLU A 156 1.21 5.62 16.99
C GLU A 156 1.51 5.59 15.48
N ARG A 157 0.68 6.27 14.68
CA ARG A 157 0.82 6.39 13.23
C ARG A 157 1.68 7.58 12.87
#